data_AF-M6UDC8-F1
#
_entry.id   AF-M6UDC8-F1
#
_cell.length_a   1.000
_cell.length_b   1.000
_cell.length_c   1.000
_cell.angle_alpha   90.00
_cell.angle_beta   90.00
_cell.angle_gamma   90.00
#
_symmetry.space_group_name_H-M   'P 1'
#
loop_
_entity.id
_entity.type
_entity.pdbx_description
1 polymer ?
#
loop_
_entity_poly.entity_id
_entity_poly.type
_entity_poly.pdbx_seq_one_letter_code
_entity_poly.pdbx_strand_id
1 'polypeptide(L)'
;MNIKRSKSHFPEQILAIGYNEIQNSLGREFSILSSWCKKEYSKFTQFLNSGNFKKAKEIWREVFISRKDDFIKVLKAGKKDTRAEEFVADSFSLAAILKDHEIMETMSFLKDDNCINSNIFFQKARYYAVTDHKEEMLSSIRDCLIMGLSKDRFLQDEIFQPLIEDFNFIGILEKYHEINNEVQKAIETSNIQTFENILSLIPSFLTMQILTPKGFGAYLPQAAAWHLCQKEDLQAIDMMQKIIQRTPNTIIGECLVNLASENEYLEPFSFILECGANPNTQNKEGYTALGRAKGNGCGKIITYLTKSDKVSSPKLAKAIEEGIQKFSLEHGDKTVTVFAIEDGTLSFGLDGEDPNNSGSWKYQGFYEFSEEVFDLDAYEAGKIDPDSFNQILDNLNQRGIFDKLNKTENFKYLFLGHIY
;
A
#
# COMPACT_ATOMS: atom_id res chain seq x y z
N MET A 1 -60.10 23.70 -10.16
CA MET A 1 -59.39 24.10 -11.38
C MET A 1 -57.97 23.54 -11.27
N ASN A 2 -57.71 22.43 -11.97
CA ASN A 2 -56.44 21.70 -11.97
C ASN A 2 -55.49 22.31 -13.00
N ILE A 3 -54.28 22.69 -12.61
CA ILE A 3 -53.19 22.97 -13.56
C ILE A 3 -52.18 21.82 -13.48
N LYS A 4 -52.33 20.88 -14.41
CA LYS A 4 -51.31 19.86 -14.74
C LYS A 4 -50.11 20.58 -15.36
N ARG A 5 -48.93 20.48 -14.76
CA ARG A 5 -47.66 20.82 -15.42
C ARG A 5 -47.28 19.70 -16.39
N SER A 6 -47.13 20.06 -17.65
CA SER A 6 -46.73 19.19 -18.76
C SER A 6 -45.29 18.70 -18.60
N LYS A 7 -45.10 17.38 -18.78
CA LYS A 7 -43.80 16.78 -19.05
C LYS A 7 -43.28 17.30 -20.40
N SER A 8 -42.25 18.13 -20.39
CA SER A 8 -41.43 18.38 -21.58
C SER A 8 -40.42 17.24 -21.70
N HIS A 9 -40.53 16.46 -22.78
CA HIS A 9 -39.54 15.51 -23.24
C HIS A 9 -38.16 16.18 -23.30
N PHE A 10 -37.23 15.73 -22.45
CA PHE A 10 -35.82 15.73 -22.79
C PHE A 10 -35.54 14.42 -23.53
N PRO A 11 -34.82 14.45 -24.67
CA PRO A 11 -34.54 13.25 -25.44
C PRO A 11 -33.65 12.30 -24.63
N GLU A 12 -34.18 11.13 -24.27
CA GLU A 12 -33.44 9.96 -23.80
C GLU A 12 -32.56 9.40 -24.92
N GLN A 13 -31.51 10.12 -25.29
CA GLN A 13 -30.44 9.61 -26.15
C GLN A 13 -29.13 10.35 -25.88
N ILE A 14 -28.69 10.36 -24.62
CA ILE A 14 -27.25 10.27 -24.36
C ILE A 14 -27.01 8.79 -24.16
N LEU A 15 -26.40 8.17 -25.19
CA LEU A 15 -25.85 6.81 -25.12
C LEU A 15 -25.08 6.67 -23.82
N ALA A 16 -25.65 5.93 -22.88
CA ALA A 16 -24.89 5.38 -21.77
C ALA A 16 -23.90 4.39 -22.39
N ILE A 17 -22.74 4.90 -22.81
CA ILE A 17 -21.59 4.06 -23.10
C ILE A 17 -21.34 3.34 -21.79
N GLY A 18 -21.66 2.04 -21.75
CA GLY A 18 -21.58 1.27 -20.53
C GLY A 18 -20.17 1.38 -19.96
N TYR A 19 -20.00 1.38 -18.64
CA TYR A 19 -18.68 1.35 -18.00
C TYR A 19 -17.77 0.26 -18.61
N ASN A 20 -18.36 -0.86 -19.04
CA ASN A 20 -17.68 -1.91 -19.82
C ASN A 20 -17.24 -1.48 -21.22
N GLU A 21 -18.01 -0.66 -21.94
CA GLU A 21 -17.62 -0.13 -23.25
C GLU A 21 -16.50 0.91 -23.16
N ILE A 22 -16.48 1.75 -22.11
CA ILE A 22 -15.39 2.69 -21.81
C ILE A 22 -14.12 1.91 -21.41
N GLN A 23 -14.24 0.91 -20.52
CA GLN A 23 -13.14 -0.01 -20.19
C GLN A 23 -12.65 -0.80 -21.42
N ASN A 24 -13.55 -1.22 -22.30
CA ASN A 24 -13.21 -1.95 -23.52
C ASN A 24 -12.59 -1.04 -24.60
N SER A 25 -12.91 0.25 -24.65
CA SER A 25 -12.28 1.20 -25.58
C SER A 25 -10.89 1.59 -25.09
N LEU A 26 -10.74 1.96 -23.81
CA LEU A 26 -9.44 2.21 -23.16
C LEU A 26 -8.55 0.98 -23.19
N GLY A 27 -9.12 -0.21 -22.95
CA GLY A 27 -8.42 -1.48 -23.02
C GLY A 27 -7.95 -1.84 -24.43
N ARG A 28 -8.76 -1.57 -25.46
CA ARG A 28 -8.38 -1.77 -26.87
C ARG A 28 -7.30 -0.80 -27.30
N GLU A 29 -7.45 0.49 -26.99
CA GLU A 29 -6.45 1.51 -27.30
C GLU A 29 -5.12 1.19 -26.62
N PHE A 30 -5.13 0.87 -25.32
CA PHE A 30 -3.93 0.43 -24.61
C PHE A 30 -3.30 -0.82 -25.24
N SER A 31 -4.10 -1.83 -25.61
CA SER A 31 -3.57 -3.05 -26.23
C SER A 31 -2.87 -2.77 -27.56
N ILE A 32 -3.43 -1.86 -28.37
CA ILE A 32 -2.82 -1.41 -29.63
C ILE A 32 -1.50 -0.68 -29.33
N LEU A 33 -1.51 0.27 -28.39
CA LEU A 33 -0.32 1.04 -28.04
C LEU A 33 0.78 0.16 -27.42
N SER A 34 0.44 -0.76 -26.51
CA SER A 34 1.37 -1.73 -25.92
C SER A 34 1.96 -2.68 -26.96
N SER A 35 1.15 -3.20 -27.88
CA SER A 35 1.62 -4.03 -28.99
C SER A 35 2.58 -3.28 -29.91
N TRP A 36 2.26 -2.02 -30.18
CA TRP A 36 3.14 -1.12 -30.91
C TRP A 36 4.46 -0.88 -30.15
N CYS A 37 4.42 -0.51 -28.86
CA CYS A 37 5.61 -0.33 -28.02
C CYS A 37 6.51 -1.57 -28.04
N LYS A 38 5.93 -2.77 -27.91
CA LYS A 38 6.64 -4.06 -28.01
C LYS A 38 7.40 -4.23 -29.32
N LYS A 39 6.72 -3.94 -30.43
CA LYS A 39 7.30 -4.06 -31.77
C LYS A 39 8.44 -3.07 -31.96
N GLU A 40 8.24 -1.82 -31.57
CA GLU A 40 9.27 -0.80 -31.75
C GLU A 40 10.45 -0.97 -30.79
N TYR A 41 10.20 -1.34 -29.54
CA TYR A 41 11.23 -1.73 -28.59
C TYR A 41 12.09 -2.89 -29.11
N SER A 42 11.47 -3.88 -29.79
CA SER A 42 12.20 -4.99 -30.40
C SER A 42 13.16 -4.54 -31.51
N LYS A 43 12.79 -3.52 -32.31
CA LYS A 43 13.68 -2.94 -33.33
C LYS A 43 14.85 -2.19 -32.68
N PHE A 44 14.55 -1.39 -31.66
CA PHE A 44 15.55 -0.64 -30.92
C PHE A 44 16.58 -1.58 -30.25
N THR A 45 16.10 -2.57 -29.50
CA THR A 45 16.94 -3.53 -28.77
C THR A 45 17.77 -4.41 -29.70
N GLN A 46 17.29 -4.75 -30.90
CA GLN A 46 18.08 -5.48 -31.88
C GLN A 46 19.41 -4.77 -32.19
N PHE A 47 19.39 -3.45 -32.41
CA PHE A 47 20.60 -2.67 -32.71
C PHE A 47 21.41 -2.34 -31.46
N LEU A 48 20.74 -2.13 -30.32
CA LEU A 48 21.41 -1.94 -29.03
C LEU A 48 22.27 -3.16 -28.68
N ASN A 49 21.68 -4.36 -28.76
CA ASN A 49 22.35 -5.62 -28.43
C ASN A 49 23.41 -6.02 -29.48
N SER A 50 23.30 -5.54 -30.72
CA SER A 50 24.32 -5.77 -31.75
C SER A 50 25.55 -4.86 -31.60
N GLY A 51 25.56 -3.94 -30.63
CA GLY A 51 26.62 -2.94 -30.47
C GLY A 51 26.59 -1.82 -31.53
N ASN A 52 25.57 -1.77 -32.40
CA ASN A 52 25.46 -0.72 -33.41
C ASN A 52 24.75 0.51 -32.81
N PHE A 53 25.42 1.17 -31.88
CA PHE A 53 24.84 2.24 -31.07
C PHE A 53 24.43 3.46 -31.89
N LYS A 54 25.13 3.76 -32.99
CA LYS A 54 24.72 4.82 -33.92
C LYS A 54 23.36 4.50 -34.53
N LYS A 55 23.17 3.27 -35.01
CA LYS A 55 21.88 2.85 -35.56
C LYS A 55 20.80 2.74 -34.49
N ALA A 56 21.15 2.27 -33.29
CA ALA A 56 20.24 2.24 -32.15
C ALA A 56 19.73 3.65 -31.81
N LYS A 57 20.59 4.69 -31.81
CA LYS A 57 20.21 6.09 -31.60
C LYS A 57 19.29 6.63 -32.70
N GLU A 58 19.60 6.32 -33.97
CA GLU A 58 18.73 6.71 -35.10
C GLU A 58 17.31 6.13 -34.93
N ILE A 59 17.22 4.82 -34.68
CA ILE A 59 15.94 4.13 -34.46
C ILE A 59 15.22 4.67 -33.22
N TRP A 60 15.96 4.91 -32.12
CA TRP A 60 15.41 5.52 -30.92
C TRP A 60 14.80 6.88 -31.21
N ARG A 61 15.48 7.76 -31.97
CA ARG A 61 14.93 9.07 -32.36
C ARG A 61 13.68 8.93 -33.24
N GLU A 62 13.74 8.08 -34.26
CA GLU A 62 12.62 7.85 -35.19
C GLU A 62 11.36 7.35 -34.46
N VAL A 63 11.54 6.40 -33.53
CA VAL A 63 10.45 5.75 -32.79
C VAL A 63 9.93 6.62 -31.66
N PHE A 64 10.83 7.18 -30.84
CA PHE A 64 10.44 7.85 -29.61
C PHE A 64 9.96 9.27 -29.84
N ILE A 65 10.66 10.06 -30.64
CA ILE A 65 10.30 11.48 -30.84
C ILE A 65 8.96 11.59 -31.58
N SER A 66 8.70 10.72 -32.56
CA SER A 66 7.47 10.75 -33.35
C SER A 66 6.22 10.36 -32.58
N ARG A 67 6.35 9.58 -31.49
CA ARG A 67 5.23 9.02 -30.71
C ARG A 67 5.42 9.13 -29.20
N LYS A 68 6.14 10.16 -28.74
CA LYS A 68 6.42 10.41 -27.31
C LYS A 68 5.16 10.41 -26.47
N ASP A 69 4.12 11.11 -26.92
CA ASP A 69 2.85 11.23 -26.18
C ASP A 69 2.14 9.89 -26.05
N ASP A 70 2.21 9.03 -27.07
CA ASP A 70 1.64 7.69 -27.01
C ASP A 70 2.44 6.79 -26.05
N PHE A 71 3.75 6.97 -25.97
CA PHE A 71 4.60 6.28 -25.00
C PHE A 71 4.27 6.71 -23.56
N ILE A 72 4.11 8.02 -23.35
CA ILE A 72 3.67 8.59 -22.07
C ILE A 72 2.27 8.07 -21.72
N LYS A 73 1.35 8.00 -22.69
CA LYS A 73 0.04 7.39 -22.47
C LYS A 73 0.15 5.93 -22.07
N VAL A 74 1.05 5.12 -22.65
CA VAL A 74 1.23 3.71 -22.21
C VAL A 74 1.74 3.65 -20.77
N LEU A 75 2.71 4.50 -20.42
CA LEU A 75 3.24 4.59 -19.05
C LEU A 75 2.17 5.09 -18.04
N LYS A 76 1.31 6.02 -18.46
CA LYS A 76 0.26 6.64 -17.62
C LYS A 76 -1.09 5.93 -17.66
N ALA A 77 -1.35 5.09 -18.66
CA ALA A 77 -2.61 4.36 -18.83
C ALA A 77 -2.85 3.37 -17.70
N GLY A 78 -1.86 3.19 -16.82
CA GLY A 78 -2.04 2.36 -15.66
C GLY A 78 -2.26 0.93 -16.13
N LYS A 79 -1.40 0.38 -16.94
CA LYS A 79 -1.33 -1.06 -17.10
C LYS A 79 0.14 -1.37 -17.17
N LYS A 80 0.62 -2.26 -16.31
CA LYS A 80 2.03 -2.60 -16.19
C LYS A 80 2.50 -3.15 -17.52
N ASP A 81 3.09 -2.28 -18.33
CA ASP A 81 3.83 -2.68 -19.53
C ASP A 81 5.31 -2.63 -19.19
N THR A 82 5.84 -3.78 -18.77
CA THR A 82 7.27 -3.90 -18.47
C THR A 82 8.14 -3.49 -19.65
N ARG A 83 7.63 -3.59 -20.89
CA ARG A 83 8.37 -3.21 -22.10
C ARG A 83 8.53 -1.70 -22.23
N ALA A 84 7.58 -0.92 -21.75
CA ALA A 84 7.70 0.52 -21.74
C ALA A 84 8.78 0.97 -20.73
N GLU A 85 8.79 0.39 -19.53
CA GLU A 85 9.83 0.63 -18.52
C GLU A 85 11.20 0.08 -18.94
N GLU A 86 11.25 -1.07 -19.61
CA GLU A 86 12.47 -1.65 -20.18
C GLU A 86 13.05 -0.76 -21.29
N PHE A 87 12.23 -0.31 -22.24
CA PHE A 87 12.64 0.64 -23.28
C PHE A 87 13.25 1.91 -22.68
N VAL A 88 12.65 2.42 -21.61
CA VAL A 88 13.17 3.57 -20.86
C VAL A 88 14.54 3.26 -20.26
N ALA A 89 14.68 2.13 -19.56
CA ALA A 89 15.94 1.74 -18.96
C ALA A 89 17.04 1.57 -20.03
N ASP A 90 16.70 0.94 -21.15
CA ASP A 90 17.60 0.74 -22.28
C ASP A 90 17.93 2.05 -23.00
N SER A 91 17.02 3.02 -23.00
CA SER A 91 17.29 4.39 -23.46
C SER A 91 18.34 5.07 -22.58
N PHE A 92 18.24 4.98 -21.26
CA PHE A 92 19.29 5.47 -20.35
C PHE A 92 20.60 4.69 -20.52
N SER A 93 20.53 3.39 -20.81
CA SER A 93 21.72 2.59 -21.11
C SER A 93 22.43 3.09 -22.37
N LEU A 94 21.68 3.36 -23.44
CA LEU A 94 22.21 3.96 -24.67
C LEU A 94 22.78 5.36 -24.39
N ALA A 95 22.11 6.17 -23.56
CA ALA A 95 22.60 7.48 -23.15
C ALA A 95 23.95 7.37 -22.44
N ALA A 96 24.12 6.39 -21.54
CA ALA A 96 25.39 6.14 -20.84
C ALA A 96 26.49 5.73 -21.83
N ILE A 97 26.21 4.76 -22.71
CA ILE A 97 27.17 4.26 -23.71
C ILE A 97 27.66 5.39 -24.62
N LEU A 98 26.75 6.26 -25.06
CA LEU A 98 27.04 7.35 -26.00
C LEU A 98 27.43 8.67 -25.30
N LYS A 99 27.33 8.75 -23.97
CA LYS A 99 27.40 10.00 -23.19
C LYS A 99 26.47 11.08 -23.74
N ASP A 100 25.24 10.68 -24.05
CA ASP A 100 24.29 11.46 -24.83
C ASP A 100 23.30 12.22 -23.95
N HIS A 101 23.50 13.53 -23.83
CA HIS A 101 22.63 14.40 -23.04
C HIS A 101 21.21 14.49 -23.60
N GLU A 102 21.02 14.45 -24.92
CA GLU A 102 19.69 14.58 -25.52
C GLU A 102 18.80 13.40 -25.15
N ILE A 103 19.34 12.18 -25.17
CA ILE A 103 18.60 10.99 -24.75
C ILE A 103 18.25 11.09 -23.26
N MET A 104 19.21 11.48 -22.42
CA MET A 104 19.01 11.64 -20.98
C MET A 104 17.91 12.67 -20.65
N GLU A 105 18.01 13.86 -21.23
CA GLU A 105 17.05 14.95 -21.05
C GLU A 105 15.67 14.56 -21.59
N THR A 106 15.64 13.93 -22.76
CA THR A 106 14.40 13.46 -23.38
C THR A 106 13.69 12.41 -22.53
N MET A 107 14.41 11.58 -21.79
CA MET A 107 13.84 10.58 -20.87
C MET A 107 13.53 11.16 -19.48
N SER A 108 13.99 12.37 -19.16
CA SER A 108 13.87 12.93 -17.81
C SER A 108 12.43 13.24 -17.36
N PHE A 109 11.44 13.29 -18.28
CA PHE A 109 10.00 13.45 -17.94
C PHE A 109 9.48 12.33 -17.03
N LEU A 110 10.20 11.22 -16.96
CA LEU A 110 9.90 10.12 -16.04
C LEU A 110 10.13 10.47 -14.57
N LYS A 111 10.79 11.59 -14.24
CA LYS A 111 10.91 12.06 -12.85
C LYS A 111 9.53 12.27 -12.20
N ASP A 112 8.50 12.51 -12.99
CA ASP A 112 7.14 12.79 -12.51
C ASP A 112 6.23 11.55 -12.48
N ASP A 113 6.65 10.45 -13.13
CA ASP A 113 5.88 9.22 -13.19
C ASP A 113 6.52 8.20 -12.23
N ASN A 114 5.76 7.72 -11.24
CA ASN A 114 6.20 6.79 -10.18
C ASN A 114 6.75 5.45 -10.73
N CYS A 115 7.90 5.42 -11.40
CA CYS A 115 8.50 4.22 -11.97
C CYS A 115 8.97 3.25 -10.88
N ILE A 116 8.67 1.96 -11.06
CA ILE A 116 8.96 0.91 -10.07
C ILE A 116 10.04 -0.08 -10.51
N ASN A 117 10.64 0.17 -11.66
CA ASN A 117 11.76 -0.60 -12.17
C ASN A 117 13.10 -0.01 -11.71
N SER A 118 13.75 -0.68 -10.75
CA SER A 118 15.08 -0.28 -10.24
C SER A 118 16.15 -0.21 -11.33
N ASN A 119 15.97 -0.93 -12.45
CA ASN A 119 16.88 -0.88 -13.59
C ASN A 119 16.94 0.53 -14.23
N ILE A 120 15.85 1.31 -14.19
CA ILE A 120 15.84 2.67 -14.72
C ILE A 120 16.84 3.55 -13.96
N PHE A 121 16.79 3.49 -12.63
CA PHE A 121 17.70 4.23 -11.76
C PHE A 121 19.14 3.71 -11.87
N PHE A 122 19.32 2.41 -12.07
CA PHE A 122 20.64 1.82 -12.27
C PHE A 122 21.29 2.36 -13.54
N GLN A 123 20.54 2.42 -14.64
CA GLN A 123 21.04 2.96 -15.91
C GLN A 123 21.27 4.49 -15.85
N LYS A 124 20.44 5.22 -15.10
CA LYS A 124 20.71 6.65 -14.79
C LYS A 124 22.01 6.83 -14.00
N ALA A 125 22.24 6.01 -12.97
CA ALA A 125 23.50 6.05 -12.22
C ALA A 125 24.70 5.80 -13.13
N ARG A 126 24.61 4.82 -14.06
CA ARG A 126 25.66 4.57 -15.05
C ARG A 126 25.91 5.78 -15.95
N TYR A 127 24.86 6.44 -16.43
CA TYR A 127 24.99 7.66 -17.24
C TYR A 127 25.70 8.77 -16.47
N TYR A 128 25.28 9.04 -15.23
CA TYR A 128 25.88 10.10 -14.41
C TYR A 128 27.33 9.80 -14.02
N ALA A 129 27.69 8.53 -13.81
CA ALA A 129 29.07 8.12 -13.58
C ALA A 129 30.00 8.44 -14.76
N VAL A 130 29.56 8.17 -16.00
CA VAL A 130 30.40 8.42 -17.20
C VAL A 130 30.39 9.86 -17.69
N THR A 131 29.52 10.71 -17.12
CA THR A 131 29.37 12.14 -17.43
C THR A 131 29.76 13.07 -16.27
N ASP A 132 30.34 12.53 -15.20
CA ASP A 132 30.88 13.27 -14.04
C ASP A 132 29.83 14.07 -13.22
N HIS A 133 28.60 13.54 -13.13
CA HIS A 133 27.51 14.11 -12.32
C HIS A 133 27.37 13.33 -11.01
N LYS A 134 28.32 13.54 -10.09
CA LYS A 134 28.48 12.70 -8.89
C LYS A 134 27.24 12.68 -7.98
N GLU A 135 26.60 13.82 -7.72
CA GLU A 135 25.46 13.88 -6.80
C GLU A 135 24.22 13.17 -7.36
N GLU A 136 23.92 13.36 -8.64
CA GLU A 136 22.81 12.68 -9.32
C GLU A 136 23.05 11.18 -9.47
N MET A 137 24.31 10.78 -9.68
CA MET A 137 24.72 9.37 -9.64
C MET A 137 24.41 8.77 -8.27
N LEU A 138 24.92 9.38 -7.19
CA LEU A 138 24.74 8.94 -5.81
C LEU A 138 23.25 8.86 -5.42
N SER A 139 22.45 9.86 -5.83
CA SER A 139 21.00 9.84 -5.64
C SER A 139 20.33 8.68 -6.39
N SER A 140 20.75 8.39 -7.62
CA SER A 140 20.17 7.30 -8.41
C SER A 140 20.54 5.93 -7.84
N ILE A 141 21.77 5.77 -7.32
CA ILE A 141 22.22 4.56 -6.60
C ILE A 141 21.36 4.34 -5.36
N ARG A 142 21.17 5.39 -4.55
CA ARG A 142 20.30 5.33 -3.37
C ARG A 142 18.92 4.79 -3.72
N ASP A 143 18.29 5.34 -4.76
CA ASP A 143 16.94 4.95 -5.15
C ASP A 143 16.89 3.47 -5.59
N CYS A 144 17.92 2.97 -6.29
CA CYS A 144 18.04 1.55 -6.62
C CYS A 144 18.11 0.64 -5.40
N LEU A 145 18.96 1.02 -4.44
CA LEU A 145 19.19 0.23 -3.23
C LEU A 145 17.90 0.18 -2.42
N ILE A 146 17.21 1.32 -2.21
CA ILE A 146 15.90 1.35 -1.54
C ILE A 146 14.92 0.37 -2.22
N MET A 147 14.94 0.29 -3.56
CA MET A 147 14.11 -0.65 -4.33
C MET A 147 14.54 -2.12 -4.24
N GLY A 148 15.49 -2.46 -3.38
CA GLY A 148 15.96 -3.83 -3.13
C GLY A 148 17.03 -4.33 -4.11
N LEU A 149 17.61 -3.44 -4.94
CA LEU A 149 18.70 -3.86 -5.83
C LEU A 149 19.98 -4.14 -5.01
N SER A 150 20.63 -5.28 -5.24
CA SER A 150 21.86 -5.63 -4.50
C SER A 150 22.98 -4.62 -4.76
N LYS A 151 23.72 -4.26 -3.69
CA LYS A 151 24.96 -3.48 -3.79
C LYS A 151 26.00 -4.15 -4.68
N ASP A 152 26.03 -5.49 -4.71
CA ASP A 152 27.00 -6.27 -5.50
C ASP A 152 26.87 -5.99 -6.99
N ARG A 153 25.67 -5.65 -7.46
CA ARG A 153 25.45 -5.27 -8.86
C ARG A 153 26.23 -4.01 -9.24
N PHE A 154 26.42 -3.07 -8.31
CA PHE A 154 27.24 -1.89 -8.52
C PHE A 154 28.73 -2.22 -8.42
N LEU A 155 29.12 -3.05 -7.45
CA LEU A 155 30.50 -3.49 -7.25
C LEU A 155 31.03 -4.35 -8.39
N GLN A 156 30.17 -4.97 -9.19
CA GLN A 156 30.53 -5.81 -10.34
C GLN A 156 30.40 -5.09 -11.69
N ASP A 157 29.75 -3.92 -11.75
CA ASP A 157 29.58 -3.20 -13.01
C ASP A 157 30.87 -2.49 -13.43
N GLU A 158 31.23 -2.63 -14.70
CA GLU A 158 32.45 -2.08 -15.28
C GLU A 158 32.54 -0.54 -15.15
N ILE A 159 31.41 0.16 -15.25
CA ILE A 159 31.37 1.63 -15.19
C ILE A 159 31.71 2.14 -13.79
N PHE A 160 31.34 1.38 -12.75
CA PHE A 160 31.55 1.78 -11.36
C PHE A 160 32.88 1.27 -10.77
N GLN A 161 33.62 0.39 -11.45
CA GLN A 161 34.92 -0.10 -10.97
C GLN A 161 35.89 1.02 -10.55
N PRO A 162 36.01 2.15 -11.29
CA PRO A 162 36.89 3.24 -10.89
C PRO A 162 36.46 3.95 -9.59
N LEU A 163 35.25 3.70 -9.09
CA LEU A 163 34.67 4.35 -7.91
C LEU A 163 34.74 3.48 -6.65
N ILE A 164 35.30 2.26 -6.71
CA ILE A 164 35.36 1.35 -5.54
C ILE A 164 36.20 1.95 -4.39
N GLU A 165 37.14 2.85 -4.68
CA GLU A 165 37.91 3.57 -3.66
C GLU A 165 37.25 4.90 -3.24
N ASP A 166 36.15 5.31 -3.89
CA ASP A 166 35.43 6.54 -3.55
C ASP A 166 34.59 6.35 -2.29
N PHE A 167 34.95 7.11 -1.25
CA PHE A 167 34.30 7.02 0.06
C PHE A 167 32.79 7.30 0.01
N ASN A 168 32.34 8.24 -0.82
CA ASN A 168 30.91 8.57 -0.91
C ASN A 168 30.13 7.46 -1.62
N PHE A 169 30.70 6.89 -2.68
CA PHE A 169 30.12 5.76 -3.40
C PHE A 169 29.96 4.54 -2.49
N ILE A 170 31.04 4.07 -1.87
CA ILE A 170 31.00 2.94 -0.94
C ILE A 170 30.10 3.23 0.26
N GLY A 171 30.18 4.46 0.82
CA GLY A 171 29.35 4.88 1.93
C GLY A 171 27.86 4.77 1.66
N ILE A 172 27.40 5.14 0.44
CA ILE A 172 25.99 4.97 0.05
C ILE A 172 25.62 3.49 -0.11
N LEU A 173 26.48 2.69 -0.77
CA LEU A 173 26.24 1.27 -0.96
C LEU A 173 26.04 0.55 0.38
N GLU A 174 26.95 0.77 1.34
CA GLU A 174 26.89 0.14 2.64
C GLU A 174 25.72 0.65 3.48
N LYS A 175 25.52 1.97 3.55
CA LYS A 175 24.42 2.57 4.33
C LYS A 175 23.06 2.01 3.93
N TYR A 176 22.75 1.97 2.63
CA TYR A 176 21.42 1.54 2.19
C TYR A 176 21.28 0.02 2.14
N HIS A 177 22.38 -0.73 2.00
CA HIS A 177 22.38 -2.17 2.20
C HIS A 177 22.05 -2.53 3.66
N GLU A 178 22.70 -1.87 4.62
CA GLU A 178 22.45 -2.05 6.05
C GLU A 178 21.01 -1.67 6.42
N ILE A 179 20.53 -0.52 5.93
CA ILE A 179 19.15 -0.08 6.14
C ILE A 179 18.14 -1.14 5.67
N ASN A 180 18.28 -1.68 4.45
CA ASN A 180 17.33 -2.69 3.95
C ASN A 180 17.37 -3.97 4.78
N ASN A 181 18.56 -4.44 5.16
CA ASN A 181 18.71 -5.64 5.97
C ASN A 181 18.09 -5.45 7.37
N GLU A 182 18.29 -4.28 7.98
CA GLU A 182 17.70 -3.96 9.28
C GLU A 182 16.17 -3.78 9.19
N VAL A 183 15.63 -3.23 8.10
CA VAL A 183 14.17 -3.23 7.89
C VAL A 183 13.64 -4.65 7.75
N GLN A 184 14.25 -5.47 6.90
CA GLN A 184 13.87 -6.88 6.72
C GLN A 184 13.82 -7.60 8.08
N LYS A 185 14.92 -7.50 8.83
CA LYS A 185 15.07 -8.16 10.13
C LYS A 185 14.09 -7.62 11.16
N ALA A 186 13.88 -6.31 11.23
CA ALA A 186 12.92 -5.71 12.15
C ALA A 186 11.49 -6.23 11.88
N ILE A 187 11.13 -6.38 10.61
CA ILE A 187 9.82 -6.91 10.20
C ILE A 187 9.69 -8.42 10.52
N GLU A 188 10.69 -9.23 10.21
CA GLU A 188 10.68 -10.68 10.49
C GLU A 188 10.62 -10.99 12.00
N THR A 189 11.22 -10.12 12.81
CA THR A 189 11.32 -10.27 14.27
C THR A 189 10.31 -9.43 15.06
N SER A 190 9.42 -8.70 14.38
CA SER A 190 8.50 -7.73 14.99
C SER A 190 9.19 -6.72 15.93
N ASN A 191 10.44 -6.33 15.65
CA ASN A 191 11.20 -5.42 16.52
C ASN A 191 10.87 -3.96 16.21
N ILE A 192 9.86 -3.41 16.89
CA ILE A 192 9.40 -2.03 16.72
C ILE A 192 10.50 -1.00 17.04
N GLN A 193 11.36 -1.23 18.03
CA GLN A 193 12.37 -0.26 18.43
C GLN A 193 13.44 -0.08 17.34
N THR A 194 13.89 -1.18 16.74
CA THR A 194 14.78 -1.13 15.58
C THR A 194 14.08 -0.44 14.41
N PHE A 195 12.81 -0.77 14.16
CA PHE A 195 12.04 -0.16 13.09
C PHE A 195 11.94 1.37 13.25
N GLU A 196 11.62 1.87 14.44
CA GLU A 196 11.54 3.30 14.76
C GLU A 196 12.86 4.03 14.53
N ASN A 197 13.98 3.42 14.91
CA ASN A 197 15.30 4.01 14.66
C ASN A 197 15.53 4.18 13.15
N ILE A 198 15.14 3.19 12.34
CA ILE A 198 15.27 3.26 10.88
C ILE A 198 14.32 4.30 10.26
N LEU A 199 13.11 4.47 10.81
CA LEU A 199 12.15 5.48 10.36
C LEU A 199 12.72 6.91 10.38
N SER A 200 13.67 7.20 11.28
CA SER A 200 14.36 8.49 11.30
C SER A 200 15.35 8.69 10.14
N LEU A 201 15.85 7.60 9.56
CA LEU A 201 16.89 7.58 8.53
C LEU A 201 16.33 7.59 7.11
N ILE A 202 15.05 7.27 6.93
CA ILE A 202 14.39 7.18 5.63
C ILE A 202 13.12 8.05 5.60
N PRO A 203 13.08 9.10 4.75
CA PRO A 203 11.94 10.02 4.70
C PRO A 203 10.68 9.38 4.09
N SER A 204 10.80 8.32 3.28
CA SER A 204 9.65 7.60 2.71
C SER A 204 9.99 6.18 2.29
N PHE A 205 9.04 5.25 2.42
CA PHE A 205 9.16 3.86 1.93
C PHE A 205 8.66 3.68 0.49
N LEU A 206 8.57 4.78 -0.27
CA LEU A 206 7.86 4.93 -1.56
C LEU A 206 8.03 3.73 -2.51
N THR A 207 9.23 3.18 -2.59
CA THR A 207 9.51 2.03 -3.45
C THR A 207 10.28 0.92 -2.73
N MET A 208 10.33 0.97 -1.39
CA MET A 208 11.11 0.01 -0.62
C MET A 208 10.58 -1.40 -0.86
N GLN A 209 11.50 -2.32 -1.18
CA GLN A 209 11.18 -3.74 -1.34
C GLN A 209 11.99 -4.57 -0.35
N ILE A 210 11.30 -5.54 0.25
CA ILE A 210 11.90 -6.54 1.13
C ILE A 210 11.44 -7.92 0.68
N LEU A 211 12.11 -8.97 1.14
CA LEU A 211 11.77 -10.35 0.82
C LEU A 211 10.53 -10.80 1.58
N THR A 212 9.62 -11.43 0.84
CA THR A 212 8.49 -12.20 1.40
C THR A 212 8.98 -13.50 2.05
N PRO A 213 8.16 -14.19 2.85
CA PRO A 213 8.49 -15.52 3.38
C PRO A 213 8.82 -16.56 2.30
N LYS A 214 8.29 -16.37 1.08
CA LYS A 214 8.58 -17.22 -0.09
C LYS A 214 9.90 -16.84 -0.80
N GLY A 215 10.65 -15.85 -0.31
CA GLY A 215 11.99 -15.49 -0.78
C GLY A 215 12.03 -14.56 -2.01
N PHE A 216 10.89 -14.08 -2.52
CA PHE A 216 10.86 -13.08 -3.58
C PHE A 216 10.62 -11.67 -3.02
N GLY A 217 11.14 -10.65 -3.70
CA GLY A 217 10.97 -9.25 -3.32
C GLY A 217 9.55 -8.71 -3.58
N ALA A 218 8.99 -7.99 -2.63
CA ALA A 218 7.73 -7.27 -2.77
C ALA A 218 7.81 -5.92 -2.04
N TYR A 219 6.89 -5.00 -2.34
CA TYR A 219 6.84 -3.72 -1.63
C TYR A 219 6.72 -3.94 -0.12
N LEU A 220 7.35 -3.05 0.65
CA LEU A 220 7.37 -3.13 2.10
C LEU A 220 5.98 -3.39 2.72
N PRO A 221 4.89 -2.68 2.38
CA PRO A 221 3.58 -2.98 2.96
C PRO A 221 3.10 -4.40 2.66
N GLN A 222 3.32 -4.89 1.44
CA GLN A 222 2.89 -6.21 1.02
C GLN A 222 3.68 -7.31 1.74
N ALA A 223 5.00 -7.20 1.77
CA ALA A 223 5.86 -8.19 2.42
C ALA A 223 5.76 -8.11 3.95
N ALA A 224 5.65 -6.91 4.52
CA ALA A 224 5.44 -6.72 5.95
C ALA A 224 4.13 -7.35 6.39
N ALA A 225 3.03 -7.16 5.66
CA ALA A 225 1.77 -7.80 6.00
C ALA A 225 1.88 -9.32 6.09
N TRP A 226 2.63 -9.94 5.17
CA TRP A 226 2.90 -11.38 5.20
C TRP A 226 3.66 -11.85 6.44
N HIS A 227 4.69 -11.10 6.86
CA HIS A 227 5.49 -11.46 8.03
C HIS A 227 4.76 -11.18 9.34
N LEU A 228 4.06 -10.05 9.39
CA LEU A 228 3.47 -9.48 10.60
C LEU A 228 2.09 -10.07 10.92
N CYS A 229 1.30 -10.47 9.92
CA CYS A 229 -0.02 -11.08 10.17
C CYS A 229 0.08 -12.38 10.98
N GLN A 230 1.19 -13.11 10.86
CA GLN A 230 1.43 -14.37 11.57
C GLN A 230 1.83 -14.19 13.05
N LYS A 231 2.07 -12.95 13.48
CA LYS A 231 2.63 -12.63 14.82
C LYS A 231 1.54 -12.23 15.81
N GLU A 232 0.42 -11.73 15.31
CA GLU A 232 -0.78 -11.35 16.08
C GLU A 232 -0.52 -10.45 17.32
N ASP A 233 0.59 -9.70 17.32
CA ASP A 233 1.01 -8.85 18.45
C ASP A 233 0.86 -7.34 18.16
N LEU A 234 0.84 -6.53 19.23
CA LEU A 234 0.66 -5.06 19.14
C LEU A 234 1.78 -4.35 18.38
N GLN A 235 3.01 -4.90 18.44
CA GLN A 235 4.15 -4.30 17.76
C GLN A 235 4.00 -4.47 16.25
N ALA A 236 3.54 -5.63 15.81
CA ALA A 236 3.24 -5.92 14.41
C ALA A 236 2.18 -4.96 13.83
N ILE A 237 1.09 -4.70 14.56
CA ILE A 237 0.05 -3.74 14.15
C ILE A 237 0.63 -2.32 14.06
N ASP A 238 1.35 -1.88 15.09
CA ASP A 238 1.94 -0.54 15.15
C ASP A 238 2.97 -0.31 14.03
N MET A 239 3.83 -1.30 13.76
CA MET A 239 4.74 -1.31 12.62
C MET A 239 3.98 -1.18 11.30
N MET A 240 2.95 -1.99 11.09
CA MET A 240 2.17 -1.96 9.85
C MET A 240 1.42 -0.63 9.65
N GLN A 241 0.85 -0.05 10.71
CA GLN A 241 0.23 1.28 10.66
C GLN A 241 1.23 2.36 10.24
N LYS A 242 2.44 2.34 10.80
CA LYS A 242 3.52 3.28 10.43
C LYS A 242 3.98 3.09 8.98
N ILE A 243 4.03 1.86 8.50
CA ILE A 243 4.32 1.55 7.10
C ILE A 243 3.24 2.15 6.21
N ILE A 244 1.96 1.94 6.52
CA ILE A 244 0.84 2.47 5.72
C ILE A 244 0.87 3.99 5.68
N GLN A 245 1.05 4.66 6.83
CA GLN A 245 1.09 6.12 6.91
C GLN A 245 2.23 6.76 6.10
N ARG A 246 3.35 6.06 5.95
CA ARG A 246 4.54 6.54 5.21
C ARG A 246 4.63 6.03 3.77
N THR A 247 3.62 5.30 3.31
CA THR A 247 3.56 4.76 1.95
C THR A 247 2.51 5.50 1.14
N PRO A 248 2.82 5.96 -0.09
CA PRO A 248 1.81 6.59 -0.94
C PRO A 248 0.66 5.65 -1.27
N ASN A 249 -0.54 6.21 -1.37
CA ASN A 249 -1.75 5.47 -1.75
C ASN A 249 -1.57 4.68 -3.05
N THR A 250 -0.86 5.20 -4.05
CA THR A 250 -0.59 4.48 -5.30
C THR A 250 0.08 3.12 -5.06
N ILE A 251 1.02 3.05 -4.11
CA ILE A 251 1.77 1.83 -3.78
C ILE A 251 0.92 0.92 -2.89
N ILE A 252 0.18 1.49 -1.94
CA ILE A 252 -0.82 0.74 -1.16
C ILE A 252 -1.84 0.07 -2.10
N GLY A 253 -2.30 0.78 -3.13
CA GLY A 253 -3.17 0.25 -4.17
C GLY A 253 -2.54 -0.92 -4.92
N GLU A 254 -1.27 -0.81 -5.34
CA GLU A 254 -0.53 -1.94 -5.95
C GLU A 254 -0.48 -3.15 -5.01
N CYS A 255 -0.13 -2.94 -3.73
CA CYS A 255 -0.07 -4.01 -2.72
C CYS A 255 -1.43 -4.71 -2.57
N LEU A 256 -2.51 -3.93 -2.44
CA LEU A 256 -3.86 -4.45 -2.29
C LEU A 256 -4.33 -5.23 -3.52
N VAL A 257 -4.04 -4.74 -4.73
CA VAL A 257 -4.34 -5.45 -5.98
C VAL A 257 -3.53 -6.75 -6.08
N ASN A 258 -2.24 -6.74 -5.74
CA ASN A 258 -1.41 -7.95 -5.76
C ASN A 258 -1.95 -9.01 -4.79
N LEU A 259 -2.23 -8.63 -3.55
CA LEU A 259 -2.80 -9.52 -2.54
C LEU A 259 -4.22 -9.98 -2.88
N ALA A 260 -4.99 -9.20 -3.65
CA ALA A 260 -6.30 -9.60 -4.13
C ALA A 260 -6.28 -10.62 -5.30
N SER A 261 -5.10 -11.12 -5.69
CA SER A 261 -4.97 -12.01 -6.85
C SER A 261 -5.30 -13.47 -6.58
N GLU A 262 -5.22 -13.92 -5.32
CA GLU A 262 -5.46 -15.31 -4.92
C GLU A 262 -6.14 -15.39 -3.55
N ASN A 263 -7.02 -16.37 -3.33
CA ASN A 263 -7.71 -16.55 -2.05
C ASN A 263 -6.76 -16.91 -0.88
N GLU A 264 -5.56 -17.42 -1.17
CA GLU A 264 -4.54 -17.73 -0.15
C GLU A 264 -3.93 -16.48 0.49
N TYR A 265 -4.07 -15.32 -0.15
CA TYR A 265 -3.55 -14.04 0.36
C TYR A 265 -4.56 -13.28 1.21
N LEU A 266 -5.70 -13.90 1.58
CA LEU A 266 -6.74 -13.24 2.37
C LEU A 266 -6.21 -12.68 3.69
N GLU A 267 -5.37 -13.44 4.39
CA GLU A 267 -4.85 -13.06 5.72
C GLU A 267 -3.92 -11.83 5.67
N PRO A 268 -2.86 -11.79 4.85
CA PRO A 268 -2.11 -10.55 4.67
C PRO A 268 -2.95 -9.43 4.05
N PHE A 269 -3.94 -9.75 3.21
CA PHE A 269 -4.86 -8.75 2.65
C PHE A 269 -5.72 -8.08 3.72
N SER A 270 -6.36 -8.88 4.59
CA SER A 270 -7.20 -8.38 5.68
C SER A 270 -6.36 -7.60 6.68
N PHE A 271 -5.17 -8.08 7.04
CA PHE A 271 -4.26 -7.41 7.96
C PHE A 271 -3.87 -5.99 7.50
N ILE A 272 -3.59 -5.79 6.19
CA ILE A 272 -3.32 -4.45 5.64
C ILE A 272 -4.53 -3.51 5.82
N LEU A 273 -5.74 -4.01 5.58
CA LEU A 273 -6.98 -3.22 5.73
C LEU A 273 -7.27 -2.93 7.20
N GLU A 274 -7.07 -3.91 8.07
CA GLU A 274 -7.14 -3.83 9.53
C GLU A 274 -6.06 -2.92 10.13
N CYS A 275 -5.03 -2.55 9.37
CA CYS A 275 -4.05 -1.54 9.77
C CYS A 275 -4.32 -0.15 9.16
N GLY A 276 -5.48 0.05 8.52
CA GLY A 276 -5.96 1.36 8.09
C GLY A 276 -5.77 1.68 6.60
N ALA A 277 -5.35 0.71 5.77
CA ALA A 277 -5.34 0.92 4.33
C ALA A 277 -6.77 1.02 3.77
N ASN A 278 -7.01 1.99 2.87
CA ASN A 278 -8.31 2.15 2.24
C ASN A 278 -8.53 1.06 1.18
N PRO A 279 -9.56 0.18 1.30
CA PRO A 279 -9.81 -0.91 0.35
C PRO A 279 -10.19 -0.46 -1.06
N ASN A 280 -10.59 0.81 -1.22
CA ASN A 280 -10.93 1.41 -2.50
C ASN A 280 -9.74 2.11 -3.16
N THR A 281 -8.55 2.05 -2.54
CA THR A 281 -7.34 2.61 -3.13
C THR A 281 -7.06 1.92 -4.45
N GLN A 282 -6.92 2.73 -5.50
CA GLN A 282 -6.57 2.23 -6.82
C GLN A 282 -5.06 2.09 -6.93
N ASN A 283 -4.63 1.02 -7.58
CA ASN A 283 -3.25 0.92 -8.05
C ASN A 283 -3.03 1.89 -9.22
N LYS A 284 -1.82 1.93 -9.80
CA LYS A 284 -1.57 2.79 -10.97
C LYS A 284 -2.50 2.47 -12.13
N GLU A 285 -3.00 1.24 -12.14
CA GLU A 285 -3.91 0.73 -13.14
C GLU A 285 -5.37 1.13 -13.02
N GLY A 286 -5.71 1.92 -12.00
CA GLY A 286 -7.10 2.22 -11.69
C GLY A 286 -7.87 0.99 -11.18
N TYR A 287 -7.21 -0.16 -11.01
CA TYR A 287 -7.81 -1.33 -10.41
C TYR A 287 -7.86 -1.15 -8.89
N THR A 288 -9.01 -1.45 -8.32
CA THR A 288 -9.17 -1.67 -6.89
C THR A 288 -8.95 -3.15 -6.58
N ALA A 289 -8.68 -3.47 -5.31
CA ALA A 289 -8.63 -4.85 -4.84
C ALA A 289 -9.89 -5.64 -5.22
N LEU A 290 -11.07 -5.03 -5.08
CA LEU A 290 -12.34 -5.67 -5.45
C LEU A 290 -12.41 -5.99 -6.94
N GLY A 291 -11.97 -5.05 -7.79
CA GLY A 291 -11.93 -5.26 -9.24
C GLY A 291 -11.02 -6.44 -9.61
N ARG A 292 -9.84 -6.51 -9.00
CA ARG A 292 -8.90 -7.61 -9.20
C ARG A 292 -9.45 -8.95 -8.72
N ALA A 293 -9.98 -9.00 -7.50
CA ALA A 293 -10.56 -10.21 -6.91
C ALA A 293 -11.72 -10.75 -7.78
N LYS A 294 -12.60 -9.86 -8.29
CA LYS A 294 -13.67 -10.24 -9.23
C LYS A 294 -13.11 -10.82 -10.54
N GLY A 295 -12.12 -10.17 -11.13
CA GLY A 295 -11.49 -10.63 -12.37
C GLY A 295 -10.84 -12.01 -12.24
N ASN A 296 -10.29 -12.32 -11.07
CA ASN A 296 -9.61 -13.58 -10.78
C ASN A 296 -10.51 -14.65 -10.12
N GLY A 297 -11.77 -14.33 -9.82
CA GLY A 297 -12.67 -15.24 -9.12
C GLY A 297 -12.28 -15.54 -7.66
N CYS A 298 -11.59 -14.61 -6.98
CA CYS A 298 -11.15 -14.74 -5.59
C CYS A 298 -12.32 -14.54 -4.62
N GLY A 299 -13.25 -15.49 -4.58
CA GLY A 299 -14.50 -15.42 -3.82
C GLY A 299 -14.35 -15.08 -2.34
N LYS A 300 -13.28 -15.52 -1.66
CA LYS A 300 -13.06 -15.19 -0.25
C LYS A 300 -12.79 -13.70 -0.05
N ILE A 301 -11.91 -13.13 -0.88
CA ILE A 301 -11.56 -11.71 -0.85
C ILE A 301 -12.75 -10.84 -1.32
N ILE A 302 -13.49 -11.28 -2.34
CA ILE A 302 -14.74 -10.61 -2.76
C ILE A 302 -15.69 -10.54 -1.57
N THR A 303 -15.95 -11.69 -0.92
CA THR A 303 -16.85 -11.77 0.23
C THR A 303 -16.39 -10.85 1.36
N TYR A 304 -15.10 -10.86 1.70
CA TYR A 304 -14.51 -9.96 2.70
C TYR A 304 -14.74 -8.48 2.35
N LEU A 305 -14.56 -8.09 1.08
CA LEU A 305 -14.73 -6.71 0.64
C LEU A 305 -16.17 -6.26 0.47
N THR A 306 -17.11 -7.18 0.22
CA THR A 306 -18.53 -6.89 -0.10
C THR A 306 -19.50 -7.13 1.05
N LYS A 307 -19.11 -7.84 2.12
CA LYS A 307 -19.94 -7.93 3.32
C LYS A 307 -20.18 -6.53 3.88
N SER A 308 -21.45 -6.25 4.19
CA SER A 308 -21.92 -5.04 4.88
C SER A 308 -21.36 -4.92 6.30
N ASP A 309 -20.81 -6.01 6.83
CA ASP A 309 -20.26 -6.15 8.17
C ASP A 309 -18.84 -5.54 8.26
N LYS A 310 -18.62 -4.41 7.58
CA LYS A 310 -17.42 -3.58 7.74
C LYS A 310 -17.54 -2.74 9.01
N VAL A 311 -17.63 -3.42 10.14
CA VAL A 311 -17.13 -2.87 11.40
C VAL A 311 -16.14 -3.89 11.95
N SER A 312 -15.00 -3.95 11.27
CA SER A 312 -13.71 -3.98 11.96
C SER A 312 -13.00 -2.74 11.47
N SER A 313 -13.40 -1.57 11.98
CA SER A 313 -12.57 -0.40 11.77
C SER A 313 -11.38 -0.57 12.74
N PRO A 314 -10.12 -0.68 12.26
CA PRO A 314 -8.93 -0.50 13.09
C PRO A 314 -9.07 0.61 14.13
N LYS A 315 -9.77 1.68 13.73
CA LYS A 315 -10.08 2.84 14.56
C LYS A 315 -10.92 2.48 15.78
N LEU A 316 -11.99 1.69 15.62
CA LEU A 316 -12.83 1.27 16.73
C LEU A 316 -12.11 0.29 17.65
N ALA A 317 -11.44 -0.73 17.10
CA ALA A 317 -10.65 -1.65 17.91
C ALA A 317 -9.55 -0.92 18.72
N LYS A 318 -8.88 0.05 18.08
CA LYS A 318 -7.89 0.91 18.72
C LYS A 318 -8.51 1.82 19.78
N ALA A 319 -9.65 2.47 19.49
CA ALA A 319 -10.33 3.32 20.45
C ALA A 319 -10.83 2.52 21.67
N ILE A 320 -11.30 1.29 21.46
CA ILE A 320 -11.64 0.37 22.54
C ILE A 320 -10.41 0.08 23.41
N GLU A 321 -9.28 -0.27 22.78
CA GLU A 321 -8.04 -0.54 23.50
C GLU A 321 -7.53 0.68 24.28
N GLU A 322 -7.58 1.87 23.69
CA GLU A 322 -7.21 3.14 24.34
C GLU A 322 -8.11 3.43 25.54
N GLY A 323 -9.42 3.20 25.42
CA GLY A 323 -10.38 3.35 26.52
C GLY A 323 -10.09 2.37 27.67
N ILE A 324 -9.81 1.10 27.36
CA ILE A 324 -9.43 0.07 28.36
C ILE A 324 -8.11 0.45 29.03
N GLN A 325 -7.10 0.88 28.27
CA GLN A 325 -5.81 1.28 28.81
C GLN A 325 -5.95 2.50 29.72
N LYS A 326 -6.71 3.51 29.30
CA LYS A 326 -7.01 4.69 30.11
C LYS A 326 -7.67 4.29 31.43
N PHE A 327 -8.70 3.44 31.38
CA PHE A 327 -9.38 2.95 32.58
C PHE A 327 -8.42 2.21 33.51
N SER A 328 -7.60 1.30 32.98
CA SER A 328 -6.63 0.53 33.76
C SER A 328 -5.61 1.44 34.48
N LEU A 329 -5.15 2.51 33.81
CA LEU A 329 -4.23 3.48 34.40
C LEU A 329 -4.88 4.35 35.48
N GLU A 330 -6.13 4.80 35.26
CA GLU A 330 -6.84 5.70 36.18
C GLU A 330 -7.49 4.94 37.36
N HIS A 331 -7.87 3.68 37.16
CA HIS A 331 -8.74 2.90 38.05
C HIS A 331 -8.30 1.44 38.22
N GLY A 332 -7.01 1.12 38.08
CA GLY A 332 -6.49 -0.25 38.13
C GLY A 332 -6.73 -1.02 39.44
N ASP A 333 -7.06 -0.33 40.54
CA ASP A 333 -7.44 -0.96 41.81
C ASP A 333 -8.89 -1.50 41.81
N LYS A 334 -9.71 -1.11 40.83
CA LYS A 334 -11.12 -1.50 40.76
C LYS A 334 -11.29 -2.86 40.09
N THR A 335 -12.05 -3.72 40.75
CA THR A 335 -12.42 -5.02 40.18
C THR A 335 -13.60 -4.84 39.23
N VAL A 336 -13.40 -5.17 37.96
CA VAL A 336 -14.37 -5.02 36.87
C VAL A 336 -15.10 -6.33 36.65
N THR A 337 -16.43 -6.26 36.57
CA THR A 337 -17.31 -7.40 36.28
C THR A 337 -17.86 -7.34 34.87
N VAL A 338 -18.14 -6.13 34.35
CA VAL A 338 -18.69 -5.95 33.02
C VAL A 338 -17.95 -4.86 32.27
N PHE A 339 -17.61 -5.13 31.01
CA PHE A 339 -17.26 -4.15 30.01
C PHE A 339 -18.39 -4.06 28.99
N ALA A 340 -18.82 -2.86 28.62
CA ALA A 340 -19.78 -2.71 27.53
C ALA A 340 -19.52 -1.52 26.61
N ILE A 341 -20.03 -1.63 25.40
CA ILE A 341 -20.18 -0.50 24.47
C ILE A 341 -21.68 -0.21 24.31
N GLU A 342 -22.08 1.04 24.56
CA GLU A 342 -23.45 1.57 24.45
C GLU A 342 -23.43 2.86 23.64
N ASP A 343 -24.15 2.92 22.53
CA ASP A 343 -24.33 4.14 21.69
C ASP A 343 -23.03 4.90 21.40
N GLY A 344 -21.96 4.17 21.09
CA GLY A 344 -20.66 4.76 20.81
C GLY A 344 -19.87 5.19 22.04
N THR A 345 -20.28 4.77 23.23
CA THR A 345 -19.57 5.01 24.49
C THR A 345 -19.12 3.70 25.14
N LEU A 346 -18.00 3.75 25.84
CA LEU A 346 -17.46 2.66 26.65
C LEU A 346 -17.90 2.80 28.09
N SER A 347 -18.36 1.70 28.66
CA SER A 347 -18.86 1.62 30.03
C SER A 347 -18.21 0.46 30.79
N PHE A 348 -17.97 0.65 32.09
CA PHE A 348 -17.43 -0.39 32.98
C PHE A 348 -18.32 -0.55 34.22
N GLY A 349 -18.79 -1.78 34.44
CA GLY A 349 -19.47 -2.20 35.66
C GLY A 349 -18.51 -2.88 36.64
N LEU A 350 -18.56 -2.48 37.91
CA LEU A 350 -17.69 -2.98 38.97
C LEU A 350 -18.26 -4.22 39.66
N ASP A 351 -17.42 -4.87 40.48
CA ASP A 351 -17.88 -5.91 41.41
C ASP A 351 -18.93 -5.36 42.40
N GLY A 352 -20.02 -6.11 42.57
CA GLY A 352 -21.18 -5.71 43.36
C GLY A 352 -22.23 -4.85 42.65
N GLU A 353 -21.97 -4.37 41.43
CA GLU A 353 -22.97 -3.67 40.61
C GLU A 353 -23.84 -4.66 39.83
N ASP A 354 -25.05 -4.24 39.43
CA ASP A 354 -25.93 -5.10 38.64
C ASP A 354 -25.39 -5.23 37.21
N PRO A 355 -24.90 -6.42 36.80
CA PRO A 355 -24.28 -6.60 35.49
C PRO A 355 -25.27 -6.49 34.33
N ASN A 356 -26.59 -6.46 34.59
CA ASN A 356 -27.62 -6.37 33.57
C ASN A 356 -28.27 -4.99 33.49
N ASN A 357 -27.80 -4.01 34.27
CA ASN A 357 -28.36 -2.67 34.31
C ASN A 357 -27.24 -1.62 34.27
N SER A 358 -26.88 -1.17 33.08
CA SER A 358 -25.80 -0.20 32.86
C SER A 358 -26.02 1.15 33.53
N GLY A 359 -27.27 1.57 33.73
CA GLY A 359 -27.61 2.77 34.48
C GLY A 359 -27.27 2.70 35.99
N SER A 360 -26.90 1.52 36.48
CA SER A 360 -26.38 1.34 37.85
C SER A 360 -24.85 1.41 37.93
N TRP A 361 -24.15 1.41 36.80
CA TRP A 361 -22.70 1.32 36.78
C TRP A 361 -22.05 2.65 37.10
N LYS A 362 -20.99 2.60 37.91
CA LYS A 362 -20.24 3.79 38.28
C LYS A 362 -19.54 4.46 37.11
N TYR A 363 -19.11 3.69 36.11
CA TYR A 363 -18.34 4.18 34.96
C TYR A 363 -19.12 4.02 33.66
N GLN A 364 -20.37 4.45 33.65
CA GLN A 364 -21.17 4.56 32.45
C GLN A 364 -20.65 5.70 31.55
N GLY A 365 -20.45 5.44 30.26
CA GLY A 365 -19.99 6.44 29.29
C GLY A 365 -18.58 7.00 29.56
N PHE A 366 -17.69 6.21 30.16
CA PHE A 366 -16.34 6.59 30.55
C PHE A 366 -15.47 7.12 29.40
N TYR A 367 -15.65 6.57 28.20
CA TYR A 367 -14.91 6.99 27.01
C TYR A 367 -15.84 7.01 25.81
N GLU A 368 -15.98 8.17 25.18
CA GLU A 368 -16.84 8.39 24.03
C GLU A 368 -16.03 8.30 22.73
N PHE A 369 -16.53 7.53 21.77
CA PHE A 369 -15.94 7.45 20.43
C PHE A 369 -16.34 8.69 19.62
N SER A 370 -15.43 9.16 18.75
CA SER A 370 -15.80 10.20 17.79
C SER A 370 -16.70 9.63 16.68
N GLU A 371 -17.48 10.49 16.01
CA GLU A 371 -18.29 10.10 14.84
C GLU A 371 -17.45 9.45 13.71
N GLU A 372 -16.15 9.78 13.63
CA GLU A 372 -15.24 9.15 12.67
C GLU A 372 -14.83 7.72 13.03
N VAL A 373 -15.00 7.33 14.30
CA VAL A 373 -14.65 6.03 14.87
C VAL A 373 -15.90 5.15 14.96
N PHE A 374 -17.01 5.73 15.40
CA PHE A 374 -18.31 5.07 15.55
C PHE A 374 -19.41 6.00 15.01
N ASP A 375 -19.97 5.64 13.86
CA ASP A 375 -21.07 6.38 13.23
C ASP A 375 -22.39 5.88 13.82
N LEU A 376 -22.89 6.61 14.82
CA LEU A 376 -24.13 6.30 15.54
C LEU A 376 -25.34 6.31 14.59
N ASP A 377 -25.41 7.30 13.68
CA ASP A 377 -26.50 7.41 12.71
C ASP A 377 -26.55 6.20 11.77
N ALA A 378 -25.39 5.67 11.36
CA ALA A 378 -25.31 4.47 10.56
C ALA A 378 -25.71 3.21 11.34
N TYR A 379 -25.34 3.13 12.63
CA TYR A 379 -25.73 2.04 13.52
C TYR A 379 -27.24 2.01 13.75
N GLU A 380 -27.84 3.14 14.14
CA GLU A 380 -29.29 3.27 14.35
C GLU A 380 -30.09 3.00 13.07
N ALA A 381 -29.53 3.36 11.90
CA ALA A 381 -30.14 3.05 10.61
C ALA A 381 -30.03 1.56 10.21
N GLY A 382 -29.49 0.70 11.08
CA GLY A 382 -29.30 -0.74 10.82
C GLY A 382 -28.30 -1.04 9.71
N LYS A 383 -27.41 -0.09 9.40
CA LYS A 383 -26.37 -0.26 8.36
C LYS A 383 -25.12 -0.96 8.90
N ILE A 384 -25.03 -1.09 10.23
CA ILE A 384 -23.96 -1.79 10.92
C ILE A 384 -24.54 -3.04 11.57
N ASP A 385 -23.91 -4.18 11.31
CA ASP A 385 -24.29 -5.48 11.87
C ASP A 385 -23.87 -5.60 13.34
N PRO A 386 -24.79 -5.83 14.30
CA PRO A 386 -24.45 -6.03 15.71
C PRO A 386 -23.47 -7.20 15.96
N ASP A 387 -23.52 -8.26 15.15
CA ASP A 387 -22.64 -9.43 15.30
C ASP A 387 -21.17 -9.09 15.00
N SER A 388 -20.92 -8.01 14.25
CA SER A 388 -19.57 -7.53 13.97
C SER A 388 -18.85 -6.95 15.20
N PHE A 389 -19.58 -6.36 16.15
CA PHE A 389 -18.99 -5.85 17.40
C PHE A 389 -18.54 -6.98 18.31
N ASN A 390 -19.35 -8.04 18.42
CA ASN A 390 -18.98 -9.21 19.21
C ASN A 390 -17.69 -9.85 18.67
N GLN A 391 -17.51 -9.90 17.35
CA GLN A 391 -16.26 -10.36 16.73
C GLN A 391 -15.06 -9.48 17.07
N ILE A 392 -15.22 -8.15 17.11
CA ILE A 392 -14.15 -7.24 17.58
C ILE A 392 -13.79 -7.55 19.03
N LEU A 393 -14.79 -7.65 19.92
CA LEU A 393 -14.54 -7.90 21.34
C LEU A 393 -13.91 -9.28 21.57
N ASP A 394 -14.35 -10.30 20.85
CA ASP A 394 -13.74 -11.63 20.88
C ASP A 394 -12.28 -11.60 20.42
N ASN A 395 -11.98 -10.86 19.34
CA ASN A 395 -10.61 -10.69 18.86
C ASN A 395 -9.74 -9.96 19.90
N LEU A 396 -10.24 -8.87 20.51
CA LEU A 396 -9.53 -8.15 21.57
C LEU A 396 -9.29 -9.04 22.80
N ASN A 397 -10.25 -9.90 23.13
CA ASN A 397 -10.12 -10.88 24.22
C ASN A 397 -9.07 -11.94 23.91
N GLN A 398 -9.06 -12.51 22.69
CA GLN A 398 -8.02 -13.44 22.25
C GLN A 398 -6.62 -12.82 22.29
N ARG A 399 -6.51 -11.51 22.00
CA ARG A 399 -5.28 -10.72 22.10
C ARG A 399 -4.88 -10.33 23.54
N GLY A 400 -5.64 -10.77 24.55
CA GLY A 400 -5.35 -10.48 25.96
C GLY A 400 -5.56 -9.02 26.36
N ILE A 401 -6.28 -8.22 25.57
CA ILE A 401 -6.47 -6.78 25.86
C ILE A 401 -7.21 -6.57 27.19
N PHE A 402 -8.20 -7.41 27.48
CA PHE A 402 -8.93 -7.37 28.75
C PHE A 402 -8.11 -7.83 29.96
N ASP A 403 -6.93 -8.42 29.77
CA ASP A 403 -6.05 -8.82 30.88
C ASP A 403 -5.38 -7.62 31.55
N LYS A 404 -5.44 -6.44 30.91
CA LYS A 404 -5.04 -5.17 31.52
C LYS A 404 -6.01 -4.71 32.63
N LEU A 405 -7.20 -5.31 32.72
CA LEU A 405 -8.19 -5.00 33.76
C LEU A 405 -8.03 -5.94 34.95
N ASN A 406 -8.24 -5.42 36.17
CA ASN A 406 -8.45 -6.26 37.34
C ASN A 406 -9.87 -6.85 37.26
N LYS A 407 -10.00 -8.11 36.82
CA LYS A 407 -11.30 -8.75 36.48
C LYS A 407 -11.82 -9.67 37.58
N THR A 408 -13.14 -9.77 37.72
CA THR A 408 -13.76 -10.87 38.47
C THR A 408 -13.66 -12.20 37.70
N GLU A 409 -13.83 -13.33 38.39
CA GLU A 409 -13.89 -14.66 37.76
C GLU A 409 -15.02 -14.78 36.72
N ASN A 410 -16.10 -13.99 36.90
CA ASN A 410 -17.28 -13.98 36.04
C ASN A 410 -17.30 -12.78 35.08
N PHE A 411 -16.14 -12.20 34.77
CA PHE A 411 -16.04 -11.05 33.88
C PHE A 411 -16.71 -11.31 32.52
N LYS A 412 -17.44 -10.31 32.03
CA LYS A 412 -18.12 -10.35 30.72
C LYS A 412 -17.85 -9.07 29.94
N TYR A 413 -17.79 -9.21 28.62
CA TYR A 413 -17.86 -8.10 27.68
C TYR A 413 -19.10 -8.26 26.81
N LEU A 414 -19.77 -7.16 26.50
CA LEU A 414 -20.97 -7.17 25.68
C LEU A 414 -21.13 -5.87 24.90
N PHE A 415 -21.80 -5.96 23.75
CA PHE A 415 -22.29 -4.81 23.01
C PHE A 415 -23.78 -4.64 23.31
N LEU A 416 -24.17 -3.49 23.86
CA LEU A 416 -25.55 -3.22 24.29
C LEU A 416 -26.22 -2.33 23.23
N GLY A 417 -27.22 -2.89 22.54
CA GLY A 417 -28.12 -2.11 21.70
C GLY A 417 -29.30 -1.63 22.55
N HIS A 418 -29.65 -0.33 22.46
CA HIS A 418 -30.90 0.14 23.02
C HIS A 418 -32.08 -0.53 22.31
N ILE A 419 -32.68 -1.52 22.97
CA ILE A 419 -34.02 -2.00 22.63
C ILE A 419 -34.98 -0.99 23.27
N TYR A 420 -35.48 -0.04 22.48
CA TYR A 420 -36.56 0.86 22.88
C TYR A 420 -37.84 0.11 23.26
#